data_AF-A0A8X6JAL0-F1
#
_entry.id   AF-A0A8X6JAL0-F1
#
_cell.length_a   1.000
_cell.length_b   1.000
_cell.length_c   1.000
_cell.angle_alpha   90.00
_cell.angle_beta   90.00
_cell.angle_gamma   90.00
#
_symmetry.space_group_name_H-M   'P 1'
#
loop_
_entity.id
_entity.type
_entity.pdbx_description
1 polymer ?
#
loop_
_entity_poly.entity_id
_entity_poly.type
_entity_poly.pdbx_seq_one_letter_code
_entity_poly.pdbx_strand_id
1 'polypeptide(L)'
;MKVLKQKTIIYTVWLGMILSGIEGLQMYNPKTESWLQAHSQARYVILQVLLECGQDFVKVEKIDDPDGTPNLSLTVDRTKILSVGKPAIGKFLGKLQLYRSTADIASAKAMYDKYSAVTSDGENPFLNYRDIVMARKKPRKLFIQANTFLDDSKESVNLKNYEANVEGMIDSWIERFQDDNVDDILEELWAKDKHYFS
;
A
#
# COMPACT_ATOMS: atom_id res chain seq x y z
N MET A 1 -18.45 10.96 25.22
CA MET A 1 -18.22 9.69 24.49
C MET A 1 -18.00 9.86 22.96
N LYS A 2 -18.82 10.63 22.23
CA LYS A 2 -18.71 10.79 20.76
C LYS A 2 -17.40 11.45 20.26
N VAL A 3 -16.93 12.50 20.95
CA VAL A 3 -15.66 13.21 20.64
C VAL A 3 -14.43 12.32 20.83
N LEU A 4 -14.44 11.43 21.82
CA LEU A 4 -13.34 10.50 22.07
C LEU A 4 -13.19 9.49 20.92
N LYS A 5 -14.32 8.99 20.38
CA LYS A 5 -14.32 8.10 19.19
C LYS A 5 -13.75 8.81 17.96
N GLN A 6 -14.15 10.05 17.69
CA GLN A 6 -13.65 10.82 16.54
C GLN A 6 -12.13 11.03 16.60
N LYS A 7 -11.61 11.51 17.74
CA LYS A 7 -10.17 11.72 17.91
C LYS A 7 -9.38 10.42 17.73
N THR A 8 -9.95 9.27 18.10
CA THR A 8 -9.29 7.96 17.94
C THR A 8 -9.26 7.56 16.48
N ILE A 9 -10.37 7.72 15.76
CA ILE A 9 -10.41 7.46 14.31
C ILE A 9 -9.39 8.32 13.57
N ILE A 10 -9.34 9.63 13.85
CA ILE A 10 -8.35 10.52 13.22
C ILE A 10 -6.93 10.01 13.49
N TYR A 11 -6.60 9.71 14.74
CA TYR A 11 -5.28 9.21 15.09
C TYR A 11 -4.95 7.89 14.37
N THR A 12 -5.87 6.92 14.37
CA THR A 12 -5.67 5.62 13.70
C THR A 12 -5.48 5.77 12.20
N VAL A 13 -6.21 6.67 11.53
CA VAL A 13 -6.04 6.93 10.09
C VAL A 13 -4.66 7.52 9.80
N TRP A 14 -4.22 8.50 10.59
CA TRP A 14 -2.89 9.08 10.44
C TRP A 14 -1.79 8.05 10.69
N LEU A 15 -1.86 7.34 11.82
CA LEU A 15 -0.90 6.30 12.17
C LEU A 15 -0.86 5.20 11.09
N GLY A 16 -2.01 4.73 10.61
CA GLY A 16 -2.09 3.71 9.57
C GLY A 16 -1.51 4.16 8.23
N MET A 17 -1.71 5.42 7.84
CA MET A 17 -1.11 5.99 6.63
C MET A 17 0.42 6.03 6.73
N ILE A 18 0.95 6.49 7.87
CA ILE A 18 2.39 6.64 8.10
C ILE A 18 3.06 5.26 8.22
N LEU A 19 2.44 4.33 8.94
CA LEU A 19 2.89 2.93 9.04
C LEU A 19 2.96 2.28 7.65
N SER A 20 1.92 2.46 6.83
CA SER A 20 1.89 1.95 5.46
C SER A 20 2.97 2.59 4.56
N GLY A 21 3.51 3.75 4.92
CA GLY A 21 4.65 4.36 4.25
C GLY A 21 5.95 3.61 4.51
N ILE A 22 6.17 3.16 5.76
CA ILE A 22 7.32 2.32 6.14
C ILE A 22 7.18 0.93 5.51
N GLU A 23 6.03 0.28 5.68
CA GLU A 23 5.73 -1.03 5.06
C GLU A 23 5.83 -0.97 3.53
N GLY A 24 5.59 0.21 2.95
CA GLY A 24 5.73 0.49 1.52
C GLY A 24 7.12 0.17 0.96
N LEU A 25 8.19 0.23 1.78
CA LEU A 25 9.56 -0.08 1.36
C LEU A 25 9.73 -1.47 0.73
N GLN A 26 8.84 -2.42 1.05
CA GLN A 26 8.83 -3.73 0.39
C GLN A 26 8.59 -3.65 -1.13
N MET A 27 8.07 -2.51 -1.61
CA MET A 27 7.80 -2.22 -3.02
C MET A 27 8.89 -1.38 -3.67
N TYR A 28 9.93 -0.99 -2.94
CA TYR A 28 11.09 -0.34 -3.52
C TYR A 28 12.09 -1.40 -3.99
N ASN A 29 12.61 -1.26 -5.21
CA ASN A 29 13.68 -2.08 -5.75
C ASN A 29 15.00 -1.28 -5.74
N PRO A 30 15.95 -1.60 -4.84
CA PRO A 30 17.23 -0.90 -4.76
C PRO A 30 18.09 -1.06 -6.02
N LYS A 31 17.94 -2.15 -6.78
CA LYS A 31 18.78 -2.40 -7.96
C LYS A 31 18.46 -1.48 -9.14
N THR A 32 17.20 -1.11 -9.27
CA THR A 32 16.69 -0.25 -10.35
C THR A 32 16.28 1.13 -9.84
N GLU A 33 16.51 1.38 -8.55
CA GLU A 33 16.12 2.59 -7.83
C GLU A 33 14.66 3.02 -8.08
N SER A 34 13.76 2.04 -8.18
CA SER A 34 12.39 2.27 -8.63
C SER A 34 11.34 1.66 -7.71
N TRP A 35 10.18 2.29 -7.68
CA TRP A 35 9.00 1.81 -6.96
C TRP A 35 8.14 0.92 -7.85
N LEU A 36 7.85 -0.28 -7.36
CA LEU A 36 7.05 -1.29 -8.06
C LEU A 36 5.52 -1.10 -7.86
N GLN A 37 5.11 -0.15 -7.01
CA GLN A 37 3.71 0.10 -6.69
C GLN A 37 3.50 1.59 -6.34
N ALA A 38 2.67 2.27 -7.14
CA ALA A 38 2.48 3.73 -7.06
C ALA A 38 1.89 4.22 -5.73
N HIS A 39 0.99 3.46 -5.11
CA HIS A 39 0.40 3.81 -3.81
C HIS A 39 1.39 3.67 -2.65
N SER A 40 2.28 2.67 -2.68
CA SER A 40 3.34 2.49 -1.69
C SER A 40 4.34 3.63 -1.78
N GLN A 41 4.73 4.03 -3.00
CA GLN A 41 5.53 5.23 -3.22
C GLN A 41 4.83 6.48 -2.66
N ALA A 42 3.54 6.67 -2.96
CA ALA A 42 2.79 7.82 -2.46
C ALA A 42 2.70 7.87 -0.93
N ARG A 43 2.50 6.72 -0.26
CA ARG A 43 2.48 6.64 1.20
C ARG A 43 3.85 6.93 1.81
N TYR A 44 4.92 6.45 1.18
CA TYR A 44 6.28 6.79 1.58
C TYR A 44 6.57 8.29 1.40
N VAL A 45 6.14 8.89 0.29
CA VAL A 45 6.23 10.35 0.08
C VAL A 45 5.51 11.13 1.18
N ILE A 46 4.31 10.69 1.58
CA ILE A 46 3.57 11.29 2.70
C ILE A 46 4.37 11.16 4.02
N LEU A 47 4.95 9.99 4.29
CA LEU A 47 5.83 9.78 5.44
C LEU A 47 7.01 10.78 5.41
N GLN A 48 7.71 10.93 4.28
CA GLN A 48 8.84 11.87 4.15
C GLN A 48 8.42 13.34 4.39
N VAL A 49 7.26 13.76 3.86
CA VAL A 49 6.71 15.10 4.13
C VAL A 49 6.47 15.33 5.62
N LEU A 50 5.99 14.31 6.34
CA LEU A 50 5.69 14.40 7.77
C LEU A 50 6.94 14.27 8.66
N LEU A 51 8.02 13.66 8.17
CA LEU A 51 9.32 13.71 8.83
C LEU A 51 9.97 15.09 8.62
N GLU A 52 9.90 15.65 7.41
CA GLU A 52 10.47 16.96 7.07
C GLU A 52 9.83 18.10 7.87
N CYS A 53 8.55 17.98 8.26
CA CYS A 53 7.90 19.04 9.05
C CYS A 53 8.45 19.17 10.49
N GLY A 54 9.19 18.17 10.97
CA GLY A 54 9.90 18.20 12.25
C GLY A 54 8.99 18.31 13.47
N GLN A 55 9.47 19.03 14.50
CA GLN A 55 8.78 19.27 15.77
C GLN A 55 8.42 18.00 16.54
N ASP A 56 9.22 16.93 16.40
CA ASP A 56 8.98 15.63 17.01
C ASP A 56 7.57 15.07 16.72
N PHE A 57 7.00 15.39 15.55
CA PHE A 57 5.66 14.92 15.19
C PHE A 57 5.66 13.44 14.80
N VAL A 58 6.58 13.04 13.93
CA VAL A 58 6.77 11.65 13.49
C VAL A 58 8.22 11.26 13.75
N LYS A 59 8.44 10.06 14.31
CA LYS A 59 9.78 9.47 14.47
C LYS A 59 9.77 8.02 14.02
N VAL A 60 10.83 7.62 13.33
CA VAL A 60 11.07 6.22 12.94
C VAL A 60 12.43 5.81 13.48
N GLU A 61 12.43 4.88 14.41
CA GLU A 61 13.62 4.48 15.14
C GLU A 61 13.88 3.00 14.95
N LYS A 62 15.13 2.63 14.70
CA LYS A 62 15.56 1.24 14.81
C LYS A 62 15.56 0.85 16.29
N ILE A 63 14.89 -0.24 16.60
CA ILE A 63 14.89 -0.87 17.92
C ILE A 63 15.29 -2.34 17.75
N ASP A 64 15.48 -3.07 18.84
CA ASP A 64 15.60 -4.53 18.82
C ASP A 64 14.42 -5.12 19.60
N ASP A 65 13.83 -6.20 19.08
CA ASP A 65 12.84 -7.00 19.81
C ASP A 65 13.52 -7.69 21.03
N PRO A 66 12.76 -8.21 22.00
CA PRO A 66 13.34 -8.86 23.19
C PRO A 66 14.30 -10.02 22.90
N ASP A 67 14.18 -10.63 21.71
CA ASP A 67 15.04 -11.73 21.24
C ASP A 67 16.29 -11.23 20.49
N GLY A 68 16.51 -9.91 20.40
CA GLY A 68 17.63 -9.30 19.70
C GLY A 68 17.39 -9.13 18.19
N THR A 69 16.21 -9.46 17.66
CA THR A 69 15.90 -9.28 16.25
C THR A 69 15.70 -7.78 15.93
N PRO A 70 16.47 -7.18 14.99
CA PRO A 70 16.33 -5.76 14.66
C PRO A 70 14.94 -5.42 14.17
N ASN A 71 14.27 -4.39 14.68
CA ASN A 71 12.90 -3.95 14.36
C ASN A 71 12.82 -2.42 14.17
N LEU A 72 11.64 -1.89 13.84
CA LEU A 72 11.37 -0.45 13.72
C LEU A 72 10.22 -0.04 14.64
N SER A 73 10.42 1.07 15.35
CA SER A 73 9.38 1.78 16.11
C SER A 73 8.92 3.00 15.33
N LEU A 74 7.60 3.16 15.16
CA LEU A 74 6.98 4.36 14.62
C LEU A 74 6.24 5.09 15.72
N THR A 75 6.63 6.33 15.99
CA THR A 75 5.96 7.21 16.94
C THR A 75 5.28 8.36 16.20
N VAL A 76 4.01 8.63 16.53
CA VAL A 76 3.24 9.77 16.01
C VAL A 76 2.62 10.54 17.18
N ASP A 77 2.97 11.81 17.34
CA ASP A 77 2.40 12.65 18.40
C ASP A 77 0.97 13.08 18.04
N ARG A 78 0.01 12.44 18.71
CA ARG A 78 -1.43 12.71 18.54
C ARG A 78 -1.81 14.18 18.75
N THR A 79 -1.11 14.89 19.61
CA THR A 79 -1.42 16.29 19.95
C THR A 79 -1.02 17.26 18.83
N LYS A 80 -0.06 16.85 17.99
CA LYS A 80 0.52 17.66 16.90
C LYS A 80 -0.09 17.42 15.53
N ILE A 81 -1.06 16.51 15.39
CA ILE A 81 -1.74 16.25 14.11
C ILE A 81 -2.33 17.53 13.52
N LEU A 82 -3.04 18.33 14.33
CA LEU A 82 -3.74 19.52 13.83
C LEU A 82 -2.82 20.72 13.66
N SER A 83 -1.80 20.87 14.52
CA SER A 83 -0.90 22.03 14.54
C SER A 83 0.32 21.86 13.63
N VAL A 84 0.79 20.64 13.39
CA VAL A 84 2.01 20.35 12.63
C VAL A 84 1.69 19.53 11.38
N GLY A 85 1.10 18.36 11.55
CA GLY A 85 0.85 17.43 10.44
C GLY A 85 -0.09 17.99 9.37
N LYS A 86 -1.26 18.52 9.78
CA LYS A 86 -2.27 19.05 8.86
C LYS A 86 -1.73 20.23 8.03
N PRO A 87 -1.08 21.26 8.60
CA PRO A 87 -0.45 22.32 7.81
C PRO A 87 0.62 21.80 6.83
N ALA A 88 1.46 20.83 7.24
CA ALA A 88 2.48 20.25 6.37
C ALA A 88 1.87 19.56 5.13
N ILE A 89 0.87 18.71 5.34
CA ILE A 89 0.13 18.07 4.24
C ILE A 89 -0.59 19.11 3.39
N GLY A 90 -1.20 20.14 4.00
CA GLY A 90 -1.85 21.22 3.25
C GLY A 90 -0.90 21.94 2.30
N LYS A 91 0.31 22.28 2.76
CA LYS A 91 1.36 22.90 1.93
C LYS A 91 1.81 21.97 0.80
N PHE A 92 2.02 20.70 1.09
CA PHE A 92 2.39 19.70 0.09
C PHE A 92 1.31 19.53 -0.98
N LEU A 93 0.05 19.35 -0.59
CA LEU A 93 -1.08 19.23 -1.50
C LEU A 93 -1.28 20.50 -2.35
N GLY A 94 -1.06 21.68 -1.78
CA GLY A 94 -1.11 22.95 -2.52
C GLY A 94 -0.11 22.98 -3.68
N LYS A 95 1.14 22.55 -3.44
CA LYS A 95 2.15 22.42 -4.50
C LYS A 95 1.80 21.34 -5.51
N LEU A 96 1.40 20.16 -5.03
CA LEU A 96 1.05 19.03 -5.90
C LEU A 96 -0.09 19.40 -6.86
N GLN A 97 -1.13 20.06 -6.36
CA GLN A 97 -2.26 20.50 -7.17
C GLN A 97 -1.84 21.59 -8.16
N LEU A 98 -1.02 22.57 -7.75
CA LEU A 98 -0.52 23.61 -8.64
C LEU A 98 0.21 23.00 -9.84
N TYR A 99 1.23 22.16 -9.59
CA TYR A 99 2.02 21.58 -10.67
C TYR A 99 1.19 20.68 -11.59
N ARG A 100 0.24 19.92 -11.03
CA ARG A 100 -0.69 19.11 -11.81
C ARG A 100 -1.59 19.97 -12.69
N SER A 101 -2.17 21.05 -12.16
CA SER A 101 -3.08 21.93 -12.89
C SER A 101 -2.39 22.71 -14.01
N THR A 102 -1.11 23.05 -13.85
CA THR A 102 -0.34 23.82 -14.84
C THR A 102 0.50 22.94 -15.76
N ALA A 103 0.40 21.60 -15.65
CA ALA A 103 1.24 20.64 -16.37
C ALA A 103 2.76 20.91 -16.23
N ASP A 104 3.19 21.43 -15.06
CA ASP A 104 4.61 21.70 -14.78
C ASP A 104 5.31 20.40 -14.36
N ILE A 105 5.67 19.58 -15.35
CA ILE A 105 6.30 18.28 -15.16
C ILE A 105 7.66 18.42 -14.47
N ALA A 106 8.45 19.46 -14.80
CA ALA A 106 9.78 19.65 -14.26
C ALA A 106 9.73 19.87 -12.75
N SER A 107 8.90 20.81 -12.28
CA SER A 107 8.74 21.08 -10.84
C SER A 107 8.05 19.91 -10.11
N ALA A 108 7.04 19.28 -10.73
CA ALA A 108 6.37 18.12 -10.15
C ALA A 108 7.35 16.97 -9.91
N LYS A 109 8.16 16.65 -10.92
CA LYS A 109 9.13 15.56 -10.88
C LYS A 109 10.24 15.85 -9.86
N ALA A 110 10.82 17.04 -9.88
CA ALA A 110 11.84 17.44 -8.91
C ALA A 110 11.34 17.31 -7.45
N MET A 111 10.11 17.76 -7.17
CA MET A 111 9.51 17.64 -5.85
C MET A 111 9.22 16.18 -5.48
N TYR A 112 8.59 15.41 -6.37
CA TYR A 112 8.15 14.05 -6.05
C TYR A 112 9.31 13.06 -5.97
N ASP A 113 10.32 13.20 -6.83
CA ASP A 113 11.55 12.39 -6.80
C ASP A 113 12.31 12.65 -5.50
N LYS A 114 12.40 13.91 -5.02
CA LYS A 114 13.00 14.24 -3.71
C LYS A 114 12.34 13.45 -2.57
N TYR A 115 11.02 13.46 -2.47
CA TYR A 115 10.32 12.78 -1.37
C TYR A 115 10.18 11.26 -1.58
N SER A 116 10.39 10.74 -2.79
CA SER A 116 10.31 9.30 -3.06
C SER A 116 11.68 8.61 -3.10
N ALA A 117 12.76 9.37 -2.97
CA ALA A 117 14.11 8.85 -2.81
C ALA A 117 14.24 8.02 -1.52
N VAL A 118 14.93 6.88 -1.62
CA VAL A 118 15.20 5.96 -0.50
C VAL A 118 16.71 5.88 -0.34
N THR A 119 17.25 6.47 0.71
CA THR A 119 18.70 6.64 0.93
C THR A 119 19.21 5.82 2.11
N SER A 120 20.50 5.47 2.09
CA SER A 120 21.23 4.90 3.23
C SER A 120 21.72 5.95 4.23
N ASP A 121 21.68 7.23 3.84
CA ASP A 121 22.27 8.33 4.58
C ASP A 121 21.21 9.22 5.24
N GLY A 122 21.63 9.97 6.26
CA GLY A 122 20.78 10.93 6.99
C GLY A 122 20.23 10.38 8.31
N GLU A 123 19.33 11.13 8.92
CA GLU A 123 18.73 10.80 10.22
C GLU A 123 17.87 9.53 10.17
N ASN A 124 17.24 9.26 9.02
CA ASN A 124 16.40 8.09 8.80
C ASN A 124 16.92 7.31 7.57
N PRO A 125 17.87 6.36 7.76
CA PRO A 125 18.46 5.60 6.66
C PRO A 125 17.50 4.53 6.13
N PHE A 126 16.45 4.95 5.42
CA PHE A 126 15.34 4.08 4.99
C PHE A 126 15.76 2.92 4.09
N LEU A 127 16.87 3.04 3.37
CA LEU A 127 17.41 1.92 2.60
C LEU A 127 17.86 0.77 3.51
N ASN A 128 18.46 1.08 4.66
CA ASN A 128 18.84 0.08 5.66
C ASN A 128 17.61 -0.48 6.39
N TYR A 129 16.58 0.35 6.60
CA TYR A 129 15.31 -0.08 7.20
C TYR A 129 14.53 -1.04 6.32
N ARG A 130 14.74 -1.01 5.00
CA ARG A 130 14.08 -1.90 4.06
C ARG A 130 14.35 -3.37 4.37
N ASP A 131 15.56 -3.75 4.76
CA ASP A 131 15.89 -5.15 5.08
C ASP A 131 15.11 -5.63 6.30
N ILE A 132 14.93 -4.77 7.30
CA ILE A 132 14.11 -5.02 8.48
C ILE A 132 12.63 -5.20 8.10
N VAL A 133 12.12 -4.35 7.20
CA VAL A 133 10.75 -4.45 6.67
C VAL A 133 10.55 -5.75 5.89
N MET A 134 11.52 -6.12 5.05
CA MET A 134 11.47 -7.36 4.26
C MET A 134 11.50 -8.61 5.14
N ALA A 135 12.32 -8.62 6.20
CA ALA A 135 12.38 -9.72 7.16
C ALA A 135 11.05 -9.95 7.91
N ARG A 136 10.23 -8.90 8.09
CA ARG A 136 8.92 -8.96 8.75
C ARG A 136 7.73 -8.99 7.80
N LYS A 137 7.98 -9.07 6.49
CA LYS A 137 6.93 -9.05 5.48
C LYS A 137 5.96 -10.20 5.68
N LYS A 138 4.68 -9.86 5.79
CA LYS A 138 3.60 -10.85 5.82
C LYS A 138 3.17 -11.19 4.39
N PRO A 139 2.89 -12.47 4.08
CA PRO A 139 2.26 -12.85 2.81
C PRO A 139 0.96 -12.06 2.59
N ARG A 140 0.67 -11.71 1.33
CA ARG A 140 -0.61 -11.07 1.01
C ARG A 140 -1.74 -12.08 1.22
N LYS A 141 -2.83 -11.60 1.80
CA LYS A 141 -4.06 -12.38 1.92
C LYS A 141 -4.65 -12.61 0.54
N LEU A 142 -5.14 -13.82 0.29
CA LEU A 142 -6.02 -14.13 -0.82
C LEU A 142 -7.46 -13.89 -0.37
N PHE A 143 -8.29 -13.41 -1.29
CA PHE A 143 -9.71 -13.21 -1.05
C PHE A 143 -10.48 -14.22 -1.87
N ILE A 144 -11.36 -14.96 -1.22
CA ILE A 144 -12.24 -15.91 -1.85
C ILE A 144 -13.55 -15.20 -2.17
N GLN A 145 -13.96 -15.28 -3.42
CA GLN A 145 -15.15 -14.59 -3.90
C GLN A 145 -16.31 -15.56 -3.98
N ALA A 146 -17.47 -15.10 -3.54
CA ALA A 146 -18.72 -15.82 -3.71
C ALA A 146 -19.08 -15.98 -5.20
N ASN A 147 -19.91 -16.97 -5.49
CA ASN A 147 -20.56 -17.15 -6.79
C ASN A 147 -22.06 -16.89 -6.65
N THR A 148 -22.69 -16.55 -7.77
CA THR A 148 -24.12 -16.36 -7.87
C THR A 148 -24.70 -17.33 -8.88
N PHE A 149 -25.76 -18.04 -8.50
CA PHE A 149 -26.43 -19.02 -9.35
C PHE A 149 -27.90 -18.63 -9.54
N LEU A 150 -28.39 -18.72 -10.77
CA LEU A 150 -29.81 -18.55 -11.05
C LEU A 150 -30.59 -19.77 -10.52
N ASP A 151 -31.69 -19.51 -9.82
CA ASP A 151 -32.68 -20.50 -9.43
C ASP A 151 -33.95 -20.24 -10.26
N ASP A 152 -34.00 -20.84 -11.45
CA ASP A 152 -35.11 -20.70 -12.40
C ASP A 152 -36.44 -21.20 -11.82
N SER A 153 -36.40 -22.06 -10.79
CA SER A 153 -37.60 -22.55 -10.13
C SER A 153 -38.25 -21.52 -9.20
N LYS A 154 -37.51 -20.50 -8.79
CA LYS A 154 -37.95 -19.48 -7.82
C LYS A 154 -37.79 -18.05 -8.32
N GLU A 155 -37.44 -17.85 -9.60
CA GLU A 155 -37.11 -16.53 -10.18
C GLU A 155 -36.15 -15.73 -9.28
N SER A 156 -35.11 -16.38 -8.75
CA SER A 156 -34.22 -15.79 -7.75
C SER A 156 -32.75 -16.07 -8.01
N VAL A 157 -31.85 -15.30 -7.37
CA VAL A 157 -30.40 -15.49 -7.45
C VAL A 157 -29.87 -15.95 -6.10
N ASN A 158 -29.20 -17.10 -6.08
CA ASN A 158 -28.58 -17.65 -4.89
C ASN A 158 -27.11 -17.22 -4.80
N LEU A 159 -26.73 -16.64 -3.65
CA LEU A 159 -25.35 -16.34 -3.34
C LEU A 159 -24.71 -17.53 -2.62
N LYS A 160 -23.70 -18.15 -3.24
CA LYS A 160 -22.90 -19.23 -2.63
C LYS A 160 -21.59 -18.66 -2.13
N ASN A 161 -21.39 -18.73 -0.82
CA ASN A 161 -20.11 -18.43 -0.18
C ASN A 161 -19.28 -19.71 -0.05
N TYR A 162 -17.96 -19.55 -0.03
CA TYR A 162 -17.00 -20.62 0.10
C TYR A 162 -16.19 -20.45 1.39
N GLU A 163 -15.64 -21.53 1.91
CA GLU A 163 -14.83 -21.50 3.13
C GLU A 163 -13.51 -20.73 2.90
N ALA A 164 -13.03 -20.03 3.92
CA ALA A 164 -11.83 -19.19 3.87
C ALA A 164 -10.50 -19.99 3.90
N ASN A 165 -10.38 -21.01 3.06
CA ASN A 165 -9.23 -21.91 2.95
C ASN A 165 -8.85 -22.17 1.48
N VAL A 166 -7.84 -23.02 1.24
CA VAL A 166 -7.32 -23.28 -0.12
C VAL A 166 -8.34 -24.04 -0.96
N GLU A 167 -9.02 -25.00 -0.35
CA GLU A 167 -10.05 -25.82 -0.97
C GLU A 167 -11.23 -24.97 -1.42
N GLY A 168 -11.76 -24.12 -0.52
CA GLY A 168 -12.83 -23.18 -0.84
C GLY A 168 -12.45 -22.16 -1.91
N MET A 169 -11.16 -21.78 -2.01
CA MET A 169 -10.68 -20.97 -3.12
C MET A 169 -10.80 -21.73 -4.44
N ILE A 170 -10.34 -22.97 -4.50
CA ILE A 170 -10.41 -23.83 -5.70
C ILE A 170 -11.87 -24.08 -6.11
N ASP A 171 -12.72 -24.47 -5.15
CA ASP A 171 -14.14 -24.74 -5.39
C ASP A 171 -14.85 -23.50 -5.96
N SER A 172 -14.49 -22.30 -5.47
CA SER A 172 -15.04 -21.05 -5.99
C SER A 172 -14.72 -20.75 -7.44
N TRP A 173 -13.68 -21.37 -8.00
CA TRP A 173 -13.30 -21.23 -9.42
C TRP A 173 -13.85 -22.38 -10.26
N ILE A 174 -13.83 -23.62 -9.75
CA ILE A 174 -14.43 -24.78 -10.42
C ILE A 174 -15.91 -24.49 -10.75
N GLU A 175 -16.64 -23.89 -9.80
CA GLU A 175 -18.06 -23.62 -9.99
C GLU A 175 -18.36 -22.28 -10.66
N ARG A 176 -17.34 -21.52 -11.10
CA ARG A 176 -17.53 -20.18 -11.65
C ARG A 176 -17.91 -20.20 -13.13
N PHE A 177 -17.37 -21.14 -13.90
CA PHE A 177 -17.49 -21.22 -15.36
C PHE A 177 -17.78 -22.67 -15.78
N GLN A 178 -18.93 -23.21 -15.40
CA GLN A 178 -19.23 -24.63 -15.53
C GLN A 178 -19.46 -25.09 -16.98
N ASP A 179 -19.79 -24.18 -17.91
CA ASP A 179 -20.21 -24.50 -19.29
C ASP A 179 -19.48 -23.67 -20.36
N ASP A 180 -18.35 -23.05 -20.01
CA ASP A 180 -17.61 -22.16 -20.91
C ASP A 180 -16.30 -22.82 -21.40
N ASN A 181 -15.97 -22.65 -22.69
CA ASN A 181 -14.70 -23.11 -23.27
C ASN A 181 -13.54 -22.13 -23.00
N VAL A 182 -13.51 -21.52 -21.81
CA VAL A 182 -12.54 -20.46 -21.45
C VAL A 182 -11.11 -20.95 -21.58
N ASP A 183 -10.83 -22.19 -21.15
CA ASP A 183 -9.48 -22.75 -21.15
C ASP A 183 -8.93 -22.86 -22.58
N ASP A 184 -9.71 -23.41 -23.52
CA ASP A 184 -9.32 -23.51 -24.94
C ASP A 184 -9.06 -22.12 -25.55
N ILE A 185 -9.93 -21.15 -25.28
CA ILE A 185 -9.78 -19.77 -25.77
C ILE A 185 -8.49 -19.14 -25.23
N LEU A 186 -8.20 -19.32 -23.93
CA LEU A 186 -6.98 -18.80 -23.32
C LEU A 186 -5.72 -19.42 -23.94
N GLU A 187 -5.75 -20.72 -24.22
CA GLU A 187 -4.63 -21.42 -24.87
C GLU A 187 -4.39 -20.95 -26.31
N GLU A 188 -5.45 -20.77 -27.11
CA GLU A 188 -5.35 -20.25 -28.47
C GLU A 188 -4.76 -18.84 -28.50
N LEU A 189 -5.23 -17.95 -27.61
CA LEU A 189 -4.73 -16.58 -27.50
C LEU A 189 -3.25 -16.57 -27.09
N TRP A 190 -2.87 -17.41 -26.12
CA TRP A 190 -1.47 -17.53 -25.73
C TRP A 190 -0.58 -18.03 -26.87
N ALA A 191 -1.02 -19.06 -27.60
CA ALA A 191 -0.27 -19.63 -28.72
C ALA A 191 -0.05 -18.61 -29.84
N LYS A 192 -1.07 -17.80 -30.13
CA LYS A 192 -1.03 -16.73 -31.14
C LYS A 192 0.01 -15.65 -30.84
N ASP A 193 0.16 -15.26 -29.57
CA ASP A 193 1.05 -14.16 -29.17
C ASP A 193 2.43 -14.63 -28.68
N LYS A 194 2.68 -15.94 -28.67
CA LYS A 194 3.91 -16.55 -28.15
C LYS A 194 5.19 -15.99 -28.79
N HIS A 195 5.17 -15.60 -30.07
CA HIS A 195 6.35 -15.09 -30.79
C HIS A 195 6.83 -13.71 -30.31
N TYR A 196 6.05 -12.99 -29.51
CA TYR A 196 6.49 -11.71 -28.92
C TYR A 196 7.38 -11.88 -27.69
N PHE A 197 7.46 -13.09 -27.12
CA PHE A 197 8.15 -13.36 -25.86
C PHE A 197 9.31 -14.37 -25.99
N SER A 198 9.60 -14.82 -27.22
CA SER A 198 10.69 -15.74 -27.57
C SER A 198 11.95 -15.01 -28.01
#